data_AF-A0A6L3A8Z0-F1
#
_entry.id   AF-A0A6L3A8Z0-F1
#
_cell.length_a   1.000
_cell.length_b   1.000
_cell.length_c   1.000
_cell.angle_alpha   90.00
_cell.angle_beta   90.00
_cell.angle_gamma   90.00
#
_symmetry.space_group_name_H-M   'P 1'
#
loop_
_entity.id
_entity.type
_entity.pdbx_description
1 polymer ?
#
loop_
_entity_poly.entity_id
_entity_poly.type
_entity_poly.pdbx_seq_one_letter_code
_entity_poly.pdbx_strand_id
1 'polypeptide(L)'
;MVFLVADRDIEATVTGLLSRTPALGIRPVTFDVFPHPYRDSGCRTRAAEFLRPMADRYAHALVLFDHDGCASPDTTAEDLERAGERALAPVWFDRAGVVVLEPELEAWVWSDSPEVTRILGWDGPADELASWLRSLGVWPANAAKPVDPKLAMIHTLQRTRKRRSAAIFEELANRVSFRRCADRAFLKMRRLLQTWFGCEPGAEAKR
;
A
#
# COMPACT_ATOMS: atom_id res chain seq x y z
N MET A 1 12.84 -4.14 10.11
CA MET A 1 11.42 -4.26 10.49
C MET A 1 10.79 -5.40 9.72
N VAL A 2 9.64 -5.91 10.13
CA VAL A 2 8.93 -6.96 9.41
C VAL A 2 7.59 -6.46 8.89
N PHE A 3 7.25 -6.84 7.66
CA PHE A 3 5.93 -6.63 7.08
C PHE A 3 5.22 -7.97 6.94
N LEU A 4 3.96 -8.03 7.33
CA LEU A 4 3.06 -9.13 7.02
C LEU A 4 1.98 -8.63 6.08
N VAL A 5 1.91 -9.19 4.88
CA VAL A 5 1.04 -8.70 3.80
C VAL A 5 0.09 -9.78 3.31
N ALA A 6 -1.07 -9.40 2.76
CA ALA A 6 -2.04 -10.37 2.28
C ALA A 6 -1.60 -11.10 1.00
N ASP A 7 -0.89 -10.42 0.10
CA ASP A 7 -0.50 -11.01 -1.18
C ASP A 7 0.81 -10.46 -1.75
N ARG A 8 1.15 -10.92 -2.96
CA ARG A 8 2.36 -10.54 -3.69
C ARG A 8 2.28 -9.14 -4.30
N ASP A 9 1.09 -8.61 -4.54
CA ASP A 9 0.92 -7.26 -5.11
C ASP A 9 1.22 -6.20 -4.03
N ILE A 10 0.74 -6.42 -2.79
CA ILE A 10 1.10 -5.60 -1.62
C ILE A 10 2.59 -5.74 -1.29
N GLU A 11 3.15 -6.97 -1.31
CA GLU A 11 4.58 -7.19 -1.09
C GLU A 11 5.45 -6.38 -2.05
N ALA A 12 5.13 -6.46 -3.34
CA ALA A 12 5.82 -5.71 -4.39
C ALA A 12 5.70 -4.19 -4.18
N THR A 13 4.52 -3.72 -3.77
CA THR A 13 4.29 -2.30 -3.47
C THR A 13 5.13 -1.83 -2.29
N VAL A 14 5.13 -2.57 -1.18
CA VAL A 14 5.94 -2.25 0.01
C VAL A 14 7.43 -2.22 -0.36
N THR A 15 7.89 -3.21 -1.12
CA THR A 15 9.29 -3.29 -1.58
C THR A 15 9.66 -2.09 -2.45
N GLY A 16 8.82 -1.74 -3.42
CA GLY A 16 9.03 -0.58 -4.28
C GLY A 16 9.04 0.74 -3.50
N LEU A 17 8.14 0.93 -2.53
CA LEU A 17 8.08 2.13 -1.70
C LEU A 17 9.33 2.28 -0.82
N LEU A 18 9.77 1.20 -0.18
CA LEU A 18 10.93 1.22 0.71
C LEU A 18 12.26 1.30 -0.03
N SER A 19 12.29 1.01 -1.34
CA SER A 19 13.46 1.31 -2.18
C SER A 19 13.75 2.82 -2.29
N ARG A 20 12.76 3.67 -1.96
CA ARG A 20 12.84 5.13 -2.02
C ARG A 20 12.50 5.79 -0.67
N THR A 21 13.17 5.35 0.39
CA THR A 21 12.94 5.91 1.75
C THR A 21 12.95 7.44 1.86
N PRO A 22 13.77 8.22 1.10
CA PRO A 22 13.69 9.68 1.16
C PRO A 22 12.35 10.23 0.65
N ALA A 23 11.66 9.56 -0.28
CA ALA A 23 10.34 9.95 -0.74
C ALA A 23 9.26 9.76 0.34
N LEU A 24 9.51 8.88 1.31
CA LEU A 24 8.68 8.68 2.50
C LEU A 24 9.11 9.56 3.68
N GLY A 25 10.22 10.31 3.56
CA GLY A 25 10.77 11.12 4.64
C GLY A 25 11.36 10.28 5.79
N ILE A 26 11.86 9.08 5.48
CA ILE A 26 12.46 8.18 6.46
C ILE A 26 13.90 7.82 6.09
N ARG A 27 14.71 7.47 7.09
CA ARG A 27 16.05 6.92 6.86
C ARG A 27 15.98 5.54 6.18
N PRO A 28 17.03 5.09 5.49
CA PRO A 28 17.09 3.72 4.99
C PRO A 28 16.84 2.69 6.09
N VAL A 29 16.03 1.67 5.80
CA VAL A 29 15.66 0.60 6.73
C VAL A 29 15.95 -0.76 6.13
N THR A 30 16.36 -1.71 6.97
CA THR A 30 16.35 -3.13 6.62
C THR A 30 14.99 -3.72 6.95
N PHE A 31 14.45 -4.53 6.05
CA PHE A 31 13.14 -5.10 6.23
C PHE A 31 13.00 -6.47 5.55
N ASP A 32 12.09 -7.26 6.09
CA ASP A 32 11.61 -8.50 5.48
C ASP A 32 10.10 -8.38 5.28
N VAL A 33 9.60 -8.92 4.16
CA VAL A 33 8.17 -8.95 3.84
C VAL A 33 7.72 -10.40 3.71
N PHE A 34 6.66 -10.75 4.41
CA PHE A 34 6.07 -12.09 4.36
C PHE A 34 4.62 -12.00 3.89
N PRO A 35 4.28 -12.64 2.75
CA PRO A 35 2.90 -12.90 2.41
C PRO A 35 2.29 -13.93 3.36
N HIS A 36 1.13 -13.64 3.92
CA HIS A 36 0.46 -14.57 4.81
C HIS A 36 -0.22 -15.71 4.00
N PRO A 37 -0.07 -17.00 4.37
CA PRO A 37 -0.63 -18.13 3.60
C PRO A 37 -2.15 -18.06 3.40
N TYR A 38 -2.87 -17.51 4.37
CA TYR A 38 -4.32 -17.32 4.34
C TYR A 38 -4.75 -15.90 3.91
N ARG A 39 -3.84 -15.14 3.27
CA ARG A 39 -4.09 -13.80 2.71
C ARG A 39 -4.74 -12.84 3.71
N ASP A 40 -5.72 -12.05 3.28
CA ASP A 40 -6.42 -11.04 4.07
C ASP A 40 -7.03 -11.61 5.35
N SER A 41 -7.73 -12.75 5.23
CA SER A 41 -8.34 -13.43 6.39
C SER A 41 -7.30 -13.82 7.44
N GLY A 42 -6.12 -14.21 6.97
CA GLY A 42 -4.99 -14.56 7.81
C GLY A 42 -4.30 -13.36 8.45
N CYS A 43 -4.04 -12.30 7.69
CA CYS A 43 -3.52 -11.04 8.24
C CYS A 43 -4.48 -10.47 9.29
N ARG A 44 -5.80 -10.54 9.06
CA ARG A 44 -6.81 -10.07 9.99
C ARG A 44 -6.85 -10.88 11.29
N THR A 45 -6.84 -12.21 11.20
CA THR A 45 -7.17 -13.09 12.34
C THR A 45 -5.98 -13.76 13.01
N ARG A 46 -4.85 -13.88 12.31
CA ARG A 46 -3.68 -14.68 12.75
C ARG A 46 -2.35 -13.92 12.68
N ALA A 47 -2.35 -12.62 12.37
CA ALA A 47 -1.12 -11.83 12.35
C ALA A 47 -0.34 -11.89 13.68
N ALA A 48 -1.04 -11.81 14.82
CA ALA A 48 -0.39 -11.87 16.12
C ALA A 48 0.33 -13.21 16.37
N GLU A 49 -0.29 -14.33 15.99
CA GLU A 49 0.32 -15.66 16.07
C GLU A 49 1.54 -15.76 15.15
N PHE A 50 1.40 -15.32 13.90
CA PHE A 50 2.46 -15.38 12.89
C PHE A 50 3.68 -14.53 13.27
N LEU A 51 3.45 -13.31 13.79
CA LEU A 51 4.51 -12.36 14.11
C LEU A 51 5.14 -12.59 15.49
N ARG A 52 4.47 -13.31 16.40
CA ARG A 52 4.99 -13.58 17.75
C ARG A 52 6.43 -14.10 17.77
N PRO A 53 6.83 -15.15 17.01
CA PRO A 53 8.21 -15.65 17.03
C PRO A 53 9.25 -14.67 16.44
N MET A 54 8.80 -13.57 15.83
CA MET A 54 9.65 -12.57 15.19
C MET A 54 9.95 -11.37 16.11
N ALA A 55 9.25 -11.25 17.24
CA ALA A 55 9.31 -10.07 18.10
C ALA A 55 10.70 -9.76 18.69
N ASP A 56 11.53 -10.79 18.87
CA ASP A 56 12.91 -10.67 19.37
C ASP A 56 13.93 -10.34 18.26
N ARG A 57 13.52 -10.50 16.98
CA ARG A 57 14.41 -10.34 15.82
C ARG A 57 14.19 -9.02 15.08
N TYR A 58 13.02 -8.41 15.21
CA TYR A 58 12.68 -7.16 14.54
C TYR A 58 12.27 -6.08 15.52
N ALA A 59 12.74 -4.86 15.25
CA ALA A 59 12.40 -3.69 16.04
C ALA A 59 10.91 -3.30 15.91
N HIS A 60 10.32 -3.45 14.72
CA HIS A 60 8.94 -3.06 14.41
C HIS A 60 8.26 -4.08 13.48
N ALA A 61 6.93 -4.17 13.57
CA ALA A 61 6.08 -4.96 12.69
C ALA A 61 4.96 -4.12 12.06
N LEU A 62 4.66 -4.35 10.78
CA LEU A 62 3.52 -3.72 10.12
C LEU A 62 2.69 -4.76 9.36
N VAL A 63 1.38 -4.77 9.58
CA VAL A 63 0.45 -5.67 8.88
C VAL A 63 -0.34 -4.88 7.85
N LEU A 64 -0.40 -5.36 6.60
CA LEU A 64 -1.17 -4.75 5.52
C LEU A 64 -2.09 -5.79 4.86
N PHE A 65 -3.36 -5.43 4.64
CA PHE A 65 -4.34 -6.26 3.92
C PHE A 65 -5.51 -5.43 3.39
N ASP A 66 -6.26 -5.97 2.42
CA ASP A 66 -7.42 -5.31 1.82
C ASP A 66 -8.68 -5.45 2.68
N HIS A 67 -9.50 -4.40 2.70
CA HIS A 67 -10.79 -4.39 3.40
C HIS A 67 -11.80 -5.35 2.75
N ASP A 68 -11.96 -5.26 1.43
CA ASP A 68 -12.92 -6.05 0.64
C ASP A 68 -12.72 -7.57 0.78
N GLY A 69 -11.48 -8.01 1.07
CA GLY A 69 -11.14 -9.43 1.23
C GLY A 69 -11.51 -10.02 2.59
N CYS A 70 -11.95 -9.21 3.56
CA CYS A 70 -12.08 -9.70 4.93
C CYS A 70 -13.18 -9.04 5.79
N ALA A 71 -13.83 -7.96 5.34
CA ALA A 71 -14.76 -7.19 6.16
C ALA A 71 -16.24 -7.61 5.97
N SER A 72 -17.02 -7.49 7.06
CA SER A 72 -18.49 -7.42 6.98
C SER A 72 -18.88 -5.99 6.57
N PRO A 73 -20.03 -5.74 5.91
CA PRO A 73 -20.48 -4.39 5.55
C PRO A 73 -20.47 -3.38 6.71
N ASP A 74 -20.65 -3.86 7.94
CA ASP A 74 -20.72 -3.02 9.15
C ASP A 74 -19.35 -2.74 9.79
N THR A 75 -18.26 -3.33 9.30
CA THR A 75 -16.93 -3.19 9.91
C THR A 75 -16.09 -2.20 9.13
N THR A 76 -15.70 -1.09 9.74
CA THR A 76 -14.83 -0.10 9.09
C THR A 76 -13.38 -0.59 9.04
N ALA A 77 -12.59 -0.08 8.08
CA ALA A 77 -11.15 -0.35 8.06
C ALA A 77 -10.45 0.04 9.37
N GLU A 78 -10.90 1.11 10.02
CA GLU A 78 -10.36 1.58 11.30
C GLU A 78 -10.69 0.65 12.47
N ASP A 79 -11.87 0.00 12.46
CA ASP A 79 -12.21 -1.03 13.44
C ASP A 79 -11.29 -2.25 13.32
N LEU A 80 -11.04 -2.70 12.09
CA LEU A 80 -10.13 -3.81 11.81
C LEU A 80 -8.71 -3.50 12.24
N GLU A 81 -8.24 -2.29 11.94
CA GLU A 81 -6.93 -1.81 12.37
C GLU A 81 -6.80 -1.82 13.91
N ARG A 82 -7.76 -1.22 14.63
CA ARG A 82 -7.74 -1.21 16.10
C ARG A 82 -7.79 -2.62 16.69
N ALA A 83 -8.59 -3.51 16.09
CA ALA A 83 -8.69 -4.89 16.53
C ALA A 83 -7.34 -5.63 16.35
N GLY A 84 -6.70 -5.49 15.20
CA GLY A 84 -5.39 -6.10 14.93
C GLY A 84 -4.27 -5.52 15.79
N GLU A 85 -4.24 -4.20 16.00
CA GLU A 85 -3.29 -3.53 16.89
C GLU A 85 -3.43 -4.03 18.34
N ARG A 86 -4.68 -4.15 18.84
CA ARG A 86 -4.95 -4.74 20.16
C ARG A 86 -4.48 -6.18 20.28
N ALA A 87 -4.60 -6.97 19.22
CA ALA A 87 -4.13 -8.36 19.21
C ALA A 87 -2.58 -8.46 19.20
N LEU A 88 -1.89 -7.48 18.61
CA LEU A 88 -0.42 -7.44 18.55
C LEU A 88 0.23 -6.87 19.82
N ALA A 89 -0.47 -5.98 20.53
CA ALA A 89 0.03 -5.26 21.70
C ALA A 89 0.67 -6.15 22.81
N PRO A 90 0.17 -7.36 23.14
CA PRO A 90 0.77 -8.19 24.19
C PRO A 90 2.22 -8.62 23.93
N VAL A 91 2.66 -8.60 22.67
CA VAL A 91 4.01 -9.03 22.26
C VAL A 91 4.80 -7.84 21.72
N TRP A 92 4.15 -7.00 20.92
CA TRP A 92 4.81 -5.91 20.20
C TRP A 92 4.69 -4.56 20.89
N PHE A 93 3.83 -4.40 21.90
CA PHE A 93 3.54 -3.12 22.54
C PHE A 93 3.13 -2.05 21.51
N ASP A 94 3.84 -0.93 21.46
CA ASP A 94 3.69 0.17 20.50
C ASP A 94 4.56 0.02 19.24
N ARG A 95 5.27 -1.11 19.11
CA ARG A 95 6.18 -1.39 17.98
C ARG A 95 5.49 -2.07 16.80
N ALA A 96 4.18 -2.23 16.84
CA ALA A 96 3.41 -2.80 15.75
C ALA A 96 2.28 -1.87 15.29
N GLY A 97 1.95 -1.95 14.00
CA GLY A 97 0.80 -1.26 13.43
C GLY A 97 0.05 -2.14 12.45
N VAL A 98 -1.21 -1.79 12.21
CA VAL A 98 -2.05 -2.44 11.19
C VAL A 98 -2.58 -1.37 10.25
N VAL A 99 -2.50 -1.63 8.95
CA VAL A 99 -2.99 -0.74 7.89
C VAL A 99 -3.93 -1.55 7.01
N VAL A 100 -5.18 -1.12 6.94
CA VAL A 100 -6.19 -1.76 6.08
C VAL A 100 -6.41 -0.88 4.85
N LEU A 101 -6.21 -1.47 3.68
CA LEU A 101 -6.38 -0.80 2.39
C LEU A 101 -7.88 -0.70 2.09
N GLU A 102 -8.37 0.53 1.92
CA GLU A 102 -9.79 0.83 1.65
C GLU A 102 -9.87 2.01 0.65
N PRO A 103 -10.40 1.81 -0.58
CA PRO A 103 -11.04 0.59 -1.06
C PRO A 103 -10.08 -0.58 -1.29
N GLU A 104 -8.99 -0.38 -2.05
CA GLU A 104 -8.00 -1.43 -2.38
C GLU A 104 -6.64 -0.78 -2.72
N LEU A 105 -5.59 -1.60 -2.84
CA LEU A 105 -4.23 -1.19 -3.23
C LEU A 105 -4.17 -0.32 -4.50
N GLU A 106 -4.96 -0.66 -5.52
CA GLU A 106 -4.98 0.03 -6.81
C GLU A 106 -5.38 1.51 -6.70
N ALA A 107 -6.04 1.92 -5.61
CA ALA A 107 -6.36 3.32 -5.36
C ALA A 107 -5.10 4.20 -5.34
N TRP A 108 -3.95 3.65 -4.94
CA TRP A 108 -2.68 4.39 -4.88
C TRP A 108 -2.07 4.62 -6.26
N VAL A 109 -2.42 3.79 -7.25
CA VAL A 109 -1.93 3.85 -8.62
C VAL A 109 -2.45 5.10 -9.32
N TRP A 110 -3.72 5.44 -9.11
CA TRP A 110 -4.40 6.55 -9.79
C TRP A 110 -4.07 7.93 -9.21
N SER A 111 -2.91 8.09 -8.56
CA SER A 111 -2.40 9.41 -8.18
C SER A 111 -1.90 10.17 -9.43
N ASP A 112 -2.03 11.51 -9.44
CA ASP A 112 -1.65 12.40 -10.55
C ASP A 112 -0.15 12.28 -10.91
N SER A 113 0.20 11.24 -11.67
CA SER A 113 1.55 10.96 -12.14
C SER A 113 1.52 10.46 -13.58
N PRO A 114 2.30 11.10 -14.48
CA PRO A 114 2.40 10.67 -15.87
C PRO A 114 3.05 9.29 -16.03
N GLU A 115 3.73 8.78 -15.00
CA GLU A 115 4.34 7.45 -15.02
C GLU A 115 3.31 6.32 -15.06
N VAL A 116 2.07 6.58 -14.60
CA VAL A 116 1.01 5.57 -14.53
C VAL A 116 0.66 5.04 -15.92
N THR A 117 0.45 5.92 -16.92
CA THR A 117 0.15 5.48 -18.29
C THR A 117 1.28 4.64 -18.87
N ARG A 118 2.53 5.12 -18.73
CA ARG A 118 3.71 4.40 -19.22
C ARG A 118 3.83 3.01 -18.60
N ILE A 119 3.64 2.89 -17.29
CA ILE A 119 3.78 1.60 -16.59
C ILE A 119 2.61 0.67 -16.91
N LEU A 120 1.40 1.19 -17.12
CA LEU A 120 0.27 0.37 -17.56
C LEU A 120 0.31 0.02 -19.07
N GLY A 121 1.29 0.57 -19.81
CA GLY A 121 1.47 0.32 -21.24
C GLY A 121 0.50 1.09 -22.13
N TRP A 122 -0.02 2.21 -21.63
CA TRP A 122 -0.91 3.09 -22.38
C TRP A 122 -0.10 4.07 -23.23
N ASP A 123 -0.28 3.99 -24.55
CA ASP A 123 0.39 4.85 -25.53
C ASP A 123 -0.36 6.18 -25.66
N GLY A 124 -0.26 7.03 -24.63
CA GLY A 124 -0.90 8.35 -24.61
C GLY A 124 -0.79 9.09 -23.28
N PRO A 125 -1.23 10.36 -23.23
CA PRO A 125 -1.29 11.15 -22.01
C PRO A 125 -2.30 10.59 -21.00
N ALA A 126 -2.11 10.93 -19.73
CA ALA A 126 -3.00 10.51 -18.64
C ALA A 126 -4.45 10.94 -18.85
N ASP A 127 -4.68 12.11 -19.46
CA ASP A 127 -6.02 12.62 -19.75
C ASP A 127 -6.79 11.76 -20.77
N GLU A 128 -6.09 11.13 -21.72
CA GLU A 128 -6.70 10.21 -22.67
C GLU A 128 -7.10 8.89 -22.01
N LEU A 129 -6.24 8.36 -21.14
CA LEU A 129 -6.57 7.19 -20.33
C LEU A 129 -7.78 7.46 -19.43
N ALA A 130 -7.79 8.61 -18.74
CA ALA A 130 -8.91 9.01 -17.90
C ALA A 130 -10.19 9.20 -18.73
N SER A 131 -10.11 9.81 -19.91
CA SER A 131 -11.25 9.98 -20.83
C SER A 131 -11.79 8.65 -21.35
N TRP A 132 -10.90 7.70 -21.65
CA TRP A 132 -11.30 6.34 -22.02
C TRP A 132 -11.98 5.61 -20.87
N LEU A 133 -11.44 5.67 -19.65
CA LEU A 133 -12.07 5.09 -18.45
C LEU A 133 -13.42 5.75 -18.13
N ARG A 134 -13.57 7.05 -18.38
CA ARG A 134 -14.87 7.75 -18.30
C ARG A 134 -15.87 7.20 -19.30
N SER A 135 -15.44 6.93 -20.54
CA SER A 135 -16.32 6.35 -21.56
C SER A 135 -16.81 4.93 -21.20
N LEU A 136 -16.07 4.22 -20.36
CA LEU A 136 -16.45 2.91 -19.81
C LEU A 136 -17.32 3.00 -18.54
N GLY A 137 -17.54 4.21 -18.00
CA GLY A 137 -18.33 4.42 -16.79
C GLY A 137 -17.62 4.07 -15.48
N VAL A 138 -16.35 3.67 -15.51
CA VAL A 138 -15.57 3.31 -14.30
C VAL A 138 -14.91 4.51 -13.61
N TRP A 139 -14.85 5.64 -14.31
CA TRP A 139 -14.36 6.91 -13.78
C TRP A 139 -15.40 8.01 -14.00
N PRO A 140 -16.06 8.54 -12.95
CA PRO A 140 -16.99 9.65 -13.09
C PRO A 140 -16.26 10.95 -13.49
N ALA A 141 -16.92 11.80 -14.30
CA ALA A 141 -16.31 13.05 -14.79
C ALA A 141 -15.82 13.99 -13.68
N ASN A 142 -16.48 14.00 -12.53
CA ASN A 142 -16.18 14.88 -11.39
C ASN A 142 -15.36 14.19 -10.28
N ALA A 143 -14.80 13.01 -10.54
CA ALA A 143 -14.01 12.27 -9.55
C ALA A 143 -12.51 12.43 -9.80
N ALA A 144 -11.74 12.66 -8.74
CA ALA A 144 -10.28 12.72 -8.81
C ALA A 144 -9.63 11.34 -9.06
N LYS A 145 -10.35 10.26 -8.79
CA LYS A 145 -9.91 8.86 -8.99
C LYS A 145 -11.08 8.00 -9.48
N PRO A 146 -10.83 6.82 -10.09
CA PRO A 146 -11.88 5.85 -10.40
C PRO A 146 -12.68 5.47 -9.15
N VAL A 147 -13.97 5.15 -9.34
CA VAL A 147 -14.82 4.63 -8.26
C VAL A 147 -14.39 3.22 -7.88
N ASP A 148 -14.01 2.43 -8.88
CA ASP A 148 -13.43 1.09 -8.72
C ASP A 148 -12.00 1.10 -9.31
N PRO A 149 -10.98 1.38 -8.47
CA PRO A 149 -9.58 1.45 -8.89
C PRO A 149 -9.05 0.17 -9.55
N LYS A 150 -9.48 -0.99 -9.07
CA LYS A 150 -9.04 -2.29 -9.57
C LYS A 150 -9.68 -2.62 -10.89
N LEU A 151 -10.98 -2.38 -11.05
CA LEU A 151 -11.64 -2.55 -12.34
C LEU A 151 -11.04 -1.61 -13.39
N ALA A 152 -10.75 -0.35 -13.04
CA ALA A 152 -10.05 0.57 -13.94
C ALA A 152 -8.67 0.05 -14.36
N MET A 153 -7.90 -0.52 -13.42
CA MET A 153 -6.59 -1.10 -13.73
C MET A 153 -6.73 -2.35 -14.61
N ILE A 154 -7.69 -3.22 -14.33
CA ILE A 154 -8.00 -4.42 -15.12
C ILE A 154 -8.34 -4.04 -16.55
N HIS A 155 -9.26 -3.10 -16.76
CA HIS A 155 -9.61 -2.64 -18.11
C HIS A 155 -8.40 -2.09 -18.84
N THR A 156 -7.60 -1.25 -18.17
CA THR A 156 -6.40 -0.67 -18.78
C THR A 156 -5.42 -1.76 -19.24
N LEU A 157 -5.09 -2.72 -18.37
CA LEU A 157 -4.19 -3.83 -18.70
C LEU A 157 -4.72 -4.74 -19.81
N GLN A 158 -6.03 -4.99 -19.84
CA GLN A 158 -6.67 -5.73 -20.93
C GLN A 158 -6.54 -4.99 -22.26
N ARG A 159 -6.79 -3.68 -22.27
CA ARG A 159 -6.71 -2.84 -23.46
C ARG A 159 -5.28 -2.75 -24.01
N THR A 160 -4.29 -2.62 -23.13
CA THR A 160 -2.87 -2.56 -23.49
C THR A 160 -2.26 -3.94 -23.73
N ARG A 161 -3.02 -5.01 -23.48
CA ARG A 161 -2.57 -6.42 -23.53
C ARG A 161 -1.37 -6.71 -22.62
N LYS A 162 -1.18 -5.89 -21.58
CA LYS A 162 -0.14 -6.10 -20.57
C LYS A 162 -0.64 -7.10 -19.53
N ARG A 163 0.14 -8.13 -19.24
CA ARG A 163 -0.22 -9.13 -18.21
C ARG A 163 -0.14 -8.50 -16.83
N ARG A 164 -1.17 -8.69 -16.00
CA ARG A 164 -1.12 -8.35 -14.58
C ARG A 164 -0.01 -9.16 -13.90
N SER A 165 0.82 -8.48 -13.09
CA SER A 165 1.87 -9.12 -12.29
C SER A 165 2.27 -8.20 -11.13
N ALA A 166 2.80 -8.79 -10.06
CA ALA A 166 3.34 -8.06 -8.92
C ALA A 166 4.45 -7.06 -9.33
N ALA A 167 5.21 -7.36 -10.38
CA ALA A 167 6.25 -6.46 -10.91
C ALA A 167 5.68 -5.09 -11.38
N ILE A 168 4.41 -5.05 -11.82
CA ILE A 168 3.76 -3.78 -12.16
C ILE A 168 3.58 -2.92 -10.91
N PHE A 169 3.17 -3.52 -9.79
CA PHE A 169 3.01 -2.83 -8.52
C PHE A 169 4.35 -2.34 -7.96
N GLU A 170 5.40 -3.14 -8.08
CA GLU A 170 6.76 -2.72 -7.71
C GLU A 170 7.23 -1.53 -8.56
N GLU A 171 7.05 -1.57 -9.89
CA GLU A 171 7.44 -0.47 -10.78
C GLU A 171 6.64 0.80 -10.48
N LEU A 172 5.33 0.68 -10.24
CA LEU A 172 4.46 1.78 -9.84
C LEU A 172 4.94 2.39 -8.52
N ALA A 173 5.14 1.57 -7.48
CA ALA A 173 5.62 2.00 -6.18
C ALA A 173 7.00 2.66 -6.24
N ASN A 174 7.87 2.19 -7.14
CA ASN A 174 9.19 2.76 -7.33
C ASN A 174 9.14 4.09 -8.11
N ARG A 175 8.25 4.26 -9.09
CA ARG A 175 8.34 5.44 -10.00
C ARG A 175 7.29 6.52 -9.74
N VAL A 176 6.10 6.14 -9.30
CA VAL A 176 5.00 7.08 -9.07
C VAL A 176 5.29 7.97 -7.86
N SER A 177 4.91 9.24 -7.97
CA SER A 177 5.03 10.18 -6.85
C SER A 177 3.80 10.10 -5.94
N PHE A 178 3.97 9.50 -4.76
CA PHE A 178 2.93 9.44 -3.73
C PHE A 178 2.83 10.70 -2.86
N ARG A 179 3.53 11.80 -3.21
CA ARG A 179 3.50 13.06 -2.44
C ARG A 179 2.10 13.63 -2.26
N ARG A 180 1.24 13.48 -3.28
CA ARG A 180 -0.16 13.94 -3.30
C ARG A 180 -1.16 12.83 -2.99
N CYS A 181 -0.70 11.65 -2.57
CA CYS A 181 -1.59 10.56 -2.19
C CYS A 181 -2.33 10.95 -0.90
N ALA A 182 -3.64 11.15 -1.01
CA ALA A 182 -4.54 11.47 0.10
C ALA A 182 -5.24 10.23 0.69
N ASP A 183 -4.80 9.03 0.29
CA ASP A 183 -5.40 7.79 0.73
C ASP A 183 -5.14 7.53 2.21
N ARG A 184 -6.20 7.17 2.97
CA ARG A 184 -6.13 6.98 4.42
C ARG A 184 -5.09 5.94 4.81
N ALA A 185 -5.08 4.80 4.11
CA ALA A 185 -4.20 3.69 4.40
C ALA A 185 -2.74 4.06 4.11
N PHE A 186 -2.49 4.73 2.98
CA PHE A 186 -1.16 5.24 2.64
C PHE A 186 -0.65 6.25 3.68
N LEU A 187 -1.49 7.22 4.06
CA LEU A 187 -1.14 8.24 5.05
C LEU A 187 -0.86 7.62 6.43
N LYS A 188 -1.65 6.63 6.85
CA LYS A 188 -1.42 5.89 8.09
C LYS A 188 -0.08 5.15 8.06
N MET A 189 0.17 4.37 7.00
CA MET A 189 1.45 3.66 6.81
C MET A 189 2.63 4.64 6.84
N ARG A 190 2.55 5.73 6.06
CA ARG A 190 3.61 6.74 6.02
C ARG A 190 3.86 7.34 7.40
N ARG A 191 2.81 7.67 8.15
CA ARG A 191 2.92 8.21 9.52
C ARG A 191 3.62 7.21 10.44
N LEU A 192 3.22 5.94 10.43
CA LEU A 192 3.86 4.89 11.25
C LEU A 192 5.34 4.77 10.92
N LEU A 193 5.69 4.70 9.63
CA LEU A 193 7.09 4.64 9.19
C LEU A 193 7.88 5.89 9.60
N GLN A 194 7.28 7.08 9.50
CA GLN A 194 7.91 8.33 9.94
C GLN A 194 8.08 8.41 11.46
N THR A 195 7.13 7.89 12.23
CA THR A 195 7.26 7.79 13.69
C THR A 195 8.40 6.86 14.08
N TRP A 196 8.58 5.73 13.37
CA TRP A 196 9.61 4.74 13.71
C TRP A 196 11.00 5.08 13.12
N PHE A 197 11.04 5.75 11.96
CA PHE A 197 12.27 5.91 11.16
C PHE A 197 12.44 7.30 10.55
N GLY A 198 11.64 8.27 10.95
CA GLY A 198 11.78 9.65 10.49
C GLY A 198 13.18 10.20 10.77
N CYS A 199 13.72 10.97 9.83
CA CYS A 199 14.91 11.77 10.08
C CYS A 199 14.48 13.03 10.83
N GLU A 200 15.10 13.34 11.97
CA GLU A 200 14.94 14.68 12.56
C GLU A 200 15.40 15.73 11.54
N PRO A 201 14.64 16.81 11.30
CA PRO A 201 15.11 17.97 10.55
C PRO A 201 16.12 18.72 11.43
N GLY A 202 17.39 18.33 11.38
CA GLY A 202 18.46 18.98 12.15
C GLY A 202 19.86 18.38 12.02
N ALA A 203 20.00 17.15 11.53
CA ALA A 203 21.30 16.54 11.27
C ALA A 203 21.78 16.81 9.83
N GLU A 204 21.79 18.07 9.39
CA GLU A 204 22.65 18.46 8.28
C GLU A 204 24.09 18.40 8.78
N ALA A 205 24.79 17.38 8.30
CA ALA A 205 26.21 17.21 8.50
C ALA A 205 26.94 18.47 8.00
N LYS A 206 27.49 19.24 8.94
CA LYS A 206 28.67 20.07 8.65
C LYS A 206 29.76 19.15 8.09
N ARG A 207 29.99 19.23 6.80
CA ARG A 207 31.26 18.91 6.16
C ARG A 207 31.56 19.98 5.13
#